data_AF-A0A2K2V4E3-F1
#
_entry.id   AF-A0A2K2V4E3-F1
#
_cell.length_a   1.000
_cell.length_b   1.000
_cell.length_c   1.000
_cell.angle_alpha   90.00
_cell.angle_beta   90.00
_cell.angle_gamma   90.00
#
_symmetry.space_group_name_H-M   'P 1'
#
loop_
_entity.id
_entity.type
_entity.pdbx_description
1 polymer ?
#
loop_
_entity_poly.entity_id
_entity_poly.type
_entity_poly.pdbx_seq_one_letter_code
_entity_poly.pdbx_strand_id
1 'polypeptide(L)'
;GGRTPLPSALYNLAVMAKAFKEKHRNAVVTGILVTDGKANVSLGGDLKEDMERLCKMLRRMNVKLKIYDTRPPGVIDPAPSFIDLIAKLMDAEVYRDFKNVA
;
A
#
# COMPACT_ATOMS: atom_id res chain seq x y z
N GLY A 1 -0.54 14.01 -12.48
CA GLY A 1 -1.53 12.92 -12.50
C GLY A 1 -1.72 12.26 -11.14
N GLY A 2 -1.87 13.05 -10.07
CA GLY A 2 -1.91 12.55 -8.68
C GLY A 2 -3.33 12.49 -8.11
N ARG A 3 -4.22 11.69 -8.72
CA ARG A 3 -5.65 11.69 -8.37
C ARG A 3 -6.16 10.45 -7.62
N THR A 4 -5.40 9.36 -7.56
CA THR A 4 -5.85 8.17 -6.84
C THR A 4 -5.38 8.25 -5.39
N PRO A 5 -6.29 8.41 -4.42
CA PRO A 5 -5.91 8.35 -3.01
C PRO A 5 -5.32 6.99 -2.67
N LEU A 6 -4.26 7.00 -1.84
CA LEU A 6 -3.63 5.78 -1.36
C LEU A 6 -4.62 4.79 -0.70
N PRO A 7 -5.59 5.23 0.13
CA PRO A 7 -6.66 4.35 0.62
C PRO A 7 -7.48 3.69 -0.51
N SER A 8 -7.83 4.43 -1.55
CA SER A 8 -8.59 3.89 -2.70
C SER A 8 -7.79 2.80 -3.41
N ALA A 9 -6.47 2.98 -3.57
CA ALA A 9 -5.60 1.96 -4.16
C ALA A 9 -5.57 0.68 -3.33
N LEU A 10 -5.42 0.78 -2.00
CA LEU A 10 -5.45 -0.37 -1.09
C LEU A 10 -6.82 -1.06 -1.08
N TYR A 11 -7.91 -0.30 -1.14
CA TYR A 11 -9.26 -0.85 -1.24
C TYR A 11 -9.44 -1.65 -2.54
N ASN A 12 -9.04 -1.09 -3.68
CA ASN A 12 -9.11 -1.78 -4.96
C ASN A 12 -8.28 -3.07 -4.95
N LEU A 13 -7.06 -3.04 -4.38
CA LEU A 13 -6.27 -4.24 -4.19
C LEU A 13 -7.01 -5.29 -3.34
N ALA A 14 -7.66 -4.89 -2.25
CA ALA A 14 -8.40 -5.80 -1.39
C ALA A 14 -9.58 -6.44 -2.11
N VAL A 15 -10.35 -5.66 -2.88
CA VAL A 15 -11.48 -6.16 -3.68
C VAL A 15 -11.00 -7.14 -4.75
N MET A 16 -9.95 -6.79 -5.50
CA MET A 16 -9.38 -7.65 -6.53
C MET A 16 -8.80 -8.94 -5.94
N ALA A 17 -8.03 -8.84 -4.86
CA ALA A 17 -7.46 -10.00 -4.18
C ALA A 17 -8.56 -10.94 -3.67
N LYS A 18 -9.63 -10.40 -3.08
CA LYS A 18 -10.78 -11.20 -2.63
C LYS A 18 -11.41 -11.95 -3.79
N ALA A 19 -11.82 -11.24 -4.84
CA ALA A 19 -12.48 -11.84 -6.00
C ALA A 19 -11.60 -12.89 -6.70
N PHE A 20 -10.29 -12.65 -6.75
CA PHE A 20 -9.34 -13.59 -7.32
C PHE A 20 -9.20 -14.86 -6.46
N LYS A 21 -9.03 -14.72 -5.14
CA LYS A 21 -8.88 -15.87 -4.23
C LYS A 21 -10.17 -16.67 -4.05
N GLU A 22 -11.34 -16.06 -4.23
CA GLU A 22 -12.61 -16.79 -4.29
C GLU A 22 -12.64 -17.81 -5.44
N LYS A 23 -12.06 -17.46 -6.60
CA LYS A 23 -11.91 -18.36 -7.76
C LYS A 23 -10.69 -19.26 -7.65
N HIS A 24 -9.63 -18.81 -6.99
CA HIS A 24 -8.34 -19.49 -6.88
C HIS A 24 -7.88 -19.58 -5.43
N ARG A 25 -8.47 -20.50 -4.65
CA ARG A 25 -8.32 -20.59 -3.19
C ARG A 25 -6.87 -20.63 -2.68
N ASN A 26 -5.99 -21.27 -3.43
CA ASN A 26 -4.58 -21.46 -3.07
C ASN A 26 -3.63 -20.46 -3.72
N ALA A 27 -4.14 -19.48 -4.46
CA ALA A 27 -3.28 -18.54 -5.14
C ALA A 27 -2.57 -17.58 -4.16
N VAL A 28 -1.32 -17.28 -4.47
CA VAL A 28 -0.54 -16.26 -3.79
C VAL A 28 -0.77 -14.93 -4.49
N VAL A 29 -1.21 -13.91 -3.75
CA VAL A 29 -1.40 -12.55 -4.26
C VAL A 29 -0.33 -11.65 -3.66
N THR A 30 0.39 -10.95 -4.52
CA THR A 30 1.40 -9.94 -4.13
C THR A 30 1.02 -8.60 -4.73
N GLY A 31 0.78 -7.61 -3.89
CA GLY A 31 0.63 -6.22 -4.30
C GLY A 31 1.98 -5.53 -4.41
N ILE A 32 2.12 -4.66 -5.41
CA ILE A 32 3.26 -3.77 -5.57
C ILE A 32 2.73 -2.34 -5.44
N LEU A 33 3.14 -1.65 -4.37
CA LEU A 33 2.78 -0.27 -4.11
C LEU A 33 3.95 0.64 -4.48
N VAL A 34 3.81 1.38 -5.57
CA VAL A 34 4.77 2.43 -5.96
C VAL A 34 4.19 3.77 -5.52
N THR A 35 4.82 4.43 -4.55
CA THR A 35 4.24 5.64 -3.95
C THR A 35 5.29 6.55 -3.33
N ASP A 36 5.03 7.85 -3.32
CA ASP A 36 5.75 8.84 -2.52
C ASP A 36 5.23 8.92 -1.07
N GLY A 37 4.23 8.10 -0.74
CA GLY A 37 3.64 7.99 0.59
C GLY A 37 2.63 9.07 0.93
N LYS A 38 2.35 9.99 0.00
CA LYS A 38 1.39 11.08 0.21
C LYS A 38 -0.03 10.54 0.11
N ALA A 39 -0.79 10.72 1.17
CA ALA A 39 -2.22 10.42 1.18
C ALA A 39 -2.95 11.69 1.60
N ASN A 40 -3.49 12.42 0.62
CA ASN A 40 -4.14 13.71 0.87
C ASN A 40 -5.67 13.59 0.98
N VAL A 41 -6.23 12.38 0.89
CA VAL A 41 -7.68 12.15 0.81
C VAL A 41 -8.07 10.83 1.49
N SER A 42 -8.98 10.88 2.46
CA SER A 42 -9.60 9.69 3.11
C SER A 42 -10.81 9.17 2.32
N LEU A 43 -11.34 7.99 2.66
CA LEU A 43 -12.52 7.42 1.99
C LEU A 43 -13.86 7.85 2.62
N GLY A 44 -13.85 8.79 3.57
CA GLY A 44 -15.06 9.27 4.25
C GLY A 44 -14.92 9.46 5.77
N GLY A 45 -13.77 9.13 6.35
CA GLY A 45 -13.49 9.28 7.78
C GLY A 45 -12.03 9.61 8.08
N ASP A 46 -11.51 9.11 9.20
CA ASP A 46 -10.11 9.26 9.56
C ASP A 46 -9.21 8.43 8.63
N LEU A 47 -8.24 9.11 8.01
CA LEU A 47 -7.36 8.51 7.03
C LEU A 47 -6.54 7.35 7.61
N LYS A 48 -6.06 7.47 8.85
CA LYS A 48 -5.27 6.44 9.51
C LYS A 48 -6.15 5.21 9.80
N GLU A 49 -7.38 5.40 10.26
CA GLU A 49 -8.33 4.31 10.48
C GLU A 49 -8.65 3.56 9.17
N ASP A 50 -8.86 4.28 8.07
CA ASP A 50 -9.06 3.68 6.75
C ASP A 50 -7.85 2.82 6.35
N MET A 51 -6.65 3.36 6.50
CA MET A 51 -5.41 2.65 6.19
C MET A 51 -5.24 1.39 7.05
N GLU A 52 -5.49 1.49 8.35
CA GLU A 52 -5.43 0.36 9.27
C GLU A 52 -6.43 -0.74 8.91
N ARG A 53 -7.68 -0.37 8.64
CA ARG A 53 -8.74 -1.30 8.25
C ARG A 53 -8.37 -2.04 6.97
N LEU A 54 -7.91 -1.32 5.95
CA LEU A 54 -7.55 -1.90 4.66
C LEU A 54 -6.34 -2.82 4.75
N CYS A 55 -5.28 -2.41 5.48
CA CYS A 55 -4.12 -3.27 5.70
C CYS A 55 -4.50 -4.54 6.48
N LYS A 56 -5.32 -4.44 7.53
CA LYS A 56 -5.83 -5.60 8.27
C LYS A 56 -6.61 -6.57 7.36
N MET A 57 -7.44 -6.04 6.45
CA MET A 57 -8.17 -6.87 5.46
C MET A 57 -7.21 -7.63 4.53
N LEU A 58 -6.22 -6.93 3.94
CA LEU A 58 -5.23 -7.53 3.06
C LEU A 58 -4.42 -8.62 3.78
N ARG A 59 -3.98 -8.35 5.02
CA ARG A 59 -3.22 -9.30 5.83
C ARG A 59 -4.02 -10.56 6.16
N ARG A 60 -5.29 -10.42 6.55
CA ARG A 60 -6.19 -11.57 6.79
C ARG A 60 -6.37 -12.44 5.55
N MET A 61 -6.31 -11.84 4.36
CA MET A 61 -6.36 -12.56 3.09
C MET A 61 -4.99 -13.13 2.67
N ASN A 62 -3.96 -13.01 3.50
CA ASN A 62 -2.57 -13.41 3.20
C ASN A 62 -2.06 -12.78 1.89
N VAL A 63 -2.41 -11.52 1.64
CA VAL A 63 -1.86 -10.73 0.54
C VAL A 63 -0.52 -10.16 0.97
N LYS A 64 0.53 -10.45 0.21
CA LYS A 64 1.86 -9.85 0.41
C LYS A 64 1.88 -8.45 -0.18
N LEU A 65 2.66 -7.55 0.40
CA LEU A 65 2.85 -6.20 -0.14
C LEU A 65 4.35 -5.91 -0.24
N LYS A 66 4.75 -5.32 -1.37
CA LYS A 66 6.07 -4.70 -1.56
C LYS A 66 5.86 -3.22 -1.81
N ILE A 67 6.63 -2.37 -1.14
CA ILE A 67 6.51 -0.91 -1.27
C ILE A 67 7.76 -0.37 -1.94
N TYR A 68 7.59 0.35 -3.04
CA TYR A 68 8.64 1.10 -3.71
C TYR A 68 8.42 2.58 -3.42
N ASP A 69 9.28 3.12 -2.56
CA ASP A 69 9.27 4.52 -2.15
C ASP A 69 9.85 5.38 -3.26
N THR A 70 9.05 6.28 -3.83
CA THR A 70 9.47 7.16 -4.92
C THR A 70 9.98 8.52 -4.44
N ARG A 71 10.13 8.73 -3.12
CA ARG A 71 10.67 9.98 -2.59
C ARG A 71 12.15 10.12 -2.98
N PRO A 72 12.60 11.28 -3.45
CA PRO A 72 14.01 11.49 -3.77
C PRO A 72 14.88 11.33 -2.52
N PRO A 73 16.02 10.61 -2.60
CA PRO A 73 16.92 10.47 -1.47
C PRO A 73 17.48 11.84 -1.06
N GLY A 74 17.58 12.06 0.25
CA GLY A 74 18.10 13.31 0.82
C GLY A 74 17.10 14.48 0.83
N VAL A 75 15.88 14.31 0.32
CA VAL A 75 14.83 15.32 0.43
C VAL A 75 14.00 15.07 1.68
N ILE A 76 14.01 16.03 2.61
CA ILE A 76 13.10 16.05 3.76
C ILE A 76 11.76 16.58 3.27
N ASP A 77 10.80 15.69 3.08
CA ASP A 77 9.41 16.08 2.84
C ASP A 77 8.70 16.23 4.19
N PRO A 78 8.18 17.43 4.53
CA PRO A 78 7.49 17.66 5.80
C PRO A 78 6.10 17.01 5.86
N ALA A 79 5.57 16.50 4.74
CA ALA A 79 4.27 15.85 4.72
C ALA A 79 4.31 14.49 5.43
N PRO A 80 3.28 14.14 6.23
CA PRO A 80 3.19 12.83 6.84
C PRO A 80 3.11 11.73 5.75
N SER A 81 4.04 10.78 5.83
CA SER A 81 4.04 9.62 4.94
C SER A 81 3.39 8.43 5.63
N PHE A 82 2.51 7.74 4.91
CA PHE A 82 1.89 6.51 5.39
C PHE A 82 2.72 5.26 5.07
N ILE A 83 3.87 5.39 4.39
CA ILE A 83 4.72 4.25 4.00
C ILE A 83 5.09 3.40 5.22
N ASP A 84 5.60 4.02 6.27
CA ASP A 84 6.07 3.27 7.46
C ASP A 84 4.91 2.60 8.21
N LEU A 85 3.74 3.25 8.26
CA LEU A 85 2.53 2.66 8.83
C LEU A 85 2.10 1.43 8.04
N ILE A 86 2.01 1.53 6.71
CA ILE A 86 1.62 0.42 5.84
C ILE A 86 2.64 -0.70 5.95
N ALA A 87 3.93 -0.38 5.89
CA ALA A 87 5.02 -1.34 6.01
C ALA A 87 4.91 -2.15 7.29
N LYS A 88 4.68 -1.46 8.42
CA LYS A 88 4.47 -2.09 9.73
C LYS A 88 3.22 -2.97 9.76
N LEU A 89 2.09 -2.48 9.25
CA LEU A 89 0.81 -3.21 9.31
C LEU A 89 0.80 -4.46 8.40
N MET A 90 1.51 -4.38 7.27
CA MET A 90 1.56 -5.43 6.25
C MET A 90 2.78 -6.33 6.35
N ASP A 91 3.73 -6.03 7.24
CA ASP A 91 5.05 -6.68 7.27
C ASP A 91 5.72 -6.62 5.88
N ALA A 92 5.68 -5.43 5.27
CA ALA A 92 6.09 -5.22 3.89
C ALA A 92 7.53 -4.72 3.79
N GLU A 93 8.26 -5.25 2.82
CA GLU A 93 9.57 -4.74 2.43
C GLU A 93 9.43 -3.39 1.73
N VAL A 94 10.29 -2.43 2.10
CA VAL A 94 10.34 -1.09 1.50
C VAL A 94 11.64 -0.94 0.70
N TYR A 95 11.51 -0.73 -0.60
CA TYR A 95 12.61 -0.49 -1.54
C TYR A 95 12.70 1.01 -1.80
N ARG A 96 13.87 1.61 -1.51
CA ARG A 96 14.12 3.06 -1.64
C ARG A 96 15.12 3.42 -2.74
N ASP A 97 15.76 2.42 -3.34
CA ASP A 97 16.72 2.61 -4.43
C ASP A 97 16.24 1.86 -5.68
N PHE A 98 15.91 2.62 -6.73
CA PHE A 98 15.60 2.05 -8.06
C PHE A 98 16.86 1.64 -8.83
N LYS A 99 18.06 1.76 -8.25
CA LYS A 99 19.32 1.56 -8.96
C LYS A 99 19.68 0.09 -9.24
N ASN A 100 18.97 -0.89 -8.66
CA ASN A 100 19.31 -2.32 -8.79
C ASN A 100 18.09 -3.20 -9.08
N VAL A 101 17.25 -2.81 -10.04
CA VAL A 101 16.25 -3.72 -10.63
C VAL A 101 16.51 -3.77 -12.14
N ALA A 102 17.53 -4.53 -12.52
CA ALA A 102 17.85 -4.95 -13.88
C ALA A 102 18.26 -6.43 -13.85
#